data_AF-A0A950TLK0-F1
#
_entry.id   AF-A0A950TLK0-F1
#
_cell.length_a   1.000
_cell.length_b   1.000
_cell.length_c   1.000
_cell.angle_alpha   90.00
_cell.angle_beta   90.00
_cell.angle_gamma   90.00
#
_symmetry.space_group_name_H-M   'P 1'
#
loop_
_entity.id
_entity.type
_entity.pdbx_description
1 polymer ?
#
loop_
_entity_poly.entity_id
_entity_poly.type
_entity_poly.pdbx_seq_one_letter_code
_entity_poly.pdbx_strand_id
1 'polypeptide(L)'
;MRSRITIIALSLVVSALMSFTADAADKVIHIGYQKYGNLVLLKGKGDLERRLAPLGVQVAWTEFPAGPPLLEAINAGAIDFGSVGEAPPIFAQAAGTPFVYVAREPPAPKGEAILVPKDSKIASVADLRGKRVALNKGSNVHYLLVKALE
;
A
#
# COMPACT_ATOMS: atom_id res chain seq x y z
N MET A 1 9.22 25.33 71.69
CA MET A 1 7.90 25.94 71.44
C MET A 1 7.90 26.49 70.01
N ARG A 2 6.93 26.06 69.17
CA ARG A 2 6.54 26.61 67.84
C ARG A 2 7.48 26.28 66.66
N SER A 3 7.23 25.17 65.94
CA SER A 3 6.26 25.01 64.82
C SER A 3 6.62 25.83 63.57
N ARG A 4 7.22 25.17 62.58
CA ARG A 4 7.20 25.52 61.14
C ARG A 4 7.36 24.25 60.28
N ILE A 5 6.38 23.36 60.39
CA ILE A 5 6.09 22.35 59.38
C ILE A 5 4.76 22.78 58.76
N THR A 6 4.57 22.52 57.47
CA THR A 6 3.40 22.82 56.62
C THR A 6 3.61 24.03 55.71
N ILE A 7 3.99 23.77 54.46
CA ILE A 7 3.28 24.11 53.20
C ILE A 7 4.29 23.81 52.06
N ILE A 8 4.56 22.52 51.81
CA ILE A 8 5.14 22.05 50.53
C ILE A 8 4.53 20.68 50.27
N ALA A 9 3.21 20.60 50.10
CA ALA A 9 2.55 19.33 49.77
C ALA A 9 1.33 19.49 48.87
N LEU A 10 0.99 20.70 48.42
CA LEU A 10 -0.21 20.95 47.62
C LEU A 10 0.06 21.33 46.15
N SER A 11 1.30 21.64 45.80
CA SER A 11 1.67 21.96 44.41
C SER A 11 2.08 20.75 43.58
N LEU A 12 2.41 19.60 44.19
CA LEU A 12 2.82 18.40 43.44
C LEU A 12 1.66 17.52 42.98
N VAL A 13 0.46 17.67 43.56
CA VAL A 13 -0.69 16.80 43.22
C VAL A 13 -1.44 17.31 41.98
N VAL A 14 -1.35 18.61 41.66
CA VAL A 14 -2.05 19.17 40.49
C VAL A 14 -1.32 18.85 39.18
N SER A 15 0.01 18.68 39.20
CA SER A 15 0.77 18.33 37.99
C SER A 15 0.60 16.87 37.54
N ALA A 16 0.06 15.99 38.39
CA ALA A 16 -0.15 14.57 38.06
C ALA A 16 -1.49 14.30 37.33
N LEU A 17 -2.39 15.29 37.24
CA LEU A 17 -3.70 15.14 36.60
C LEU A 17 -3.76 15.62 35.14
N MET A 18 -2.67 16.20 34.60
CA MET A 18 -2.64 16.72 33.22
C MET A 18 -1.96 15.80 32.20
N SER A 19 -1.51 14.61 32.59
CA SER A 19 -0.81 13.69 31.66
C SER A 19 -1.68 12.59 31.05
N PHE A 20 -3.01 12.71 31.11
CA PHE A 20 -3.94 11.72 30.54
C PHE A 20 -4.77 12.20 29.36
N THR A 21 -4.42 13.32 28.72
CA THR A 21 -4.79 13.48 27.30
C THR A 21 -3.78 12.68 26.49
N ALA A 22 -3.96 11.36 26.49
CA ALA A 22 -3.38 10.52 25.46
C ALA A 22 -3.75 11.19 24.14
N ASP A 23 -2.71 11.56 23.40
CA ASP A 23 -2.78 12.24 22.12
C ASP A 23 -3.87 11.55 21.29
N ALA A 24 -5.00 12.23 21.07
CA ALA A 24 -5.94 11.85 20.05
C ALA A 24 -5.28 12.23 18.71
N ALA A 25 -4.13 11.64 18.43
CA ALA A 25 -3.51 11.70 17.13
C ALA A 25 -4.53 11.06 16.19
N ASP A 26 -5.11 11.87 15.32
CA ASP A 26 -5.93 11.40 14.22
C ASP A 26 -5.17 10.25 13.55
N LYS A 27 -5.71 9.03 13.67
CA LYS A 27 -5.05 7.83 13.16
C LYS A 27 -5.30 7.80 11.66
N VAL A 28 -4.35 8.28 10.87
CA VAL A 28 -4.43 8.23 9.41
C VAL A 28 -3.85 6.90 8.92
N ILE A 29 -4.63 6.15 8.15
CA ILE A 29 -4.13 5.00 7.37
C ILE A 29 -3.86 5.48 5.95
N HIS A 30 -2.62 5.32 5.49
CA HIS A 30 -2.19 5.66 4.14
C HIS A 30 -2.29 4.44 3.23
N ILE A 31 -3.15 4.53 2.22
CA ILE A 31 -3.45 3.44 1.32
C ILE A 31 -2.97 3.76 -0.09
N GLY A 32 -2.01 2.97 -0.58
CA GLY A 32 -1.62 2.94 -1.98
C GLY A 32 -2.62 2.17 -2.83
N TYR A 33 -3.06 2.75 -3.93
CA TYR A 33 -3.92 2.08 -4.91
C TYR A 33 -3.43 2.31 -6.33
N GLN A 34 -3.83 1.41 -7.23
CA GLN A 34 -3.64 1.54 -8.67
C GLN A 34 -5.03 1.68 -9.31
N LYS A 35 -5.12 2.16 -10.56
CA LYS A 35 -6.39 2.31 -11.29
C LYS A 35 -7.00 0.97 -11.75
N TYR A 36 -6.97 -0.04 -10.88
CA TYR A 36 -7.59 -1.36 -11.07
C TYR A 36 -7.95 -1.97 -9.71
N GLY A 37 -8.70 -3.07 -9.74
CA GLY A 37 -8.94 -3.93 -8.58
C GLY A 37 -9.93 -3.37 -7.56
N ASN A 38 -9.92 -3.91 -6.36
CA ASN A 38 -10.96 -3.62 -5.37
C ASN A 38 -10.77 -2.28 -4.65
N LEU A 39 -9.53 -1.82 -4.47
CA LEU A 39 -9.23 -0.59 -3.72
C LEU A 39 -9.76 0.66 -4.41
N VAL A 40 -9.69 0.73 -5.75
CA VAL A 40 -10.27 1.87 -6.49
C VAL A 40 -11.79 1.95 -6.33
N LEU A 41 -12.47 0.79 -6.28
CA LEU A 41 -13.91 0.73 -6.04
C LEU A 41 -14.25 1.09 -4.59
N LEU A 42 -13.47 0.59 -3.63
CA LEU A 42 -13.65 0.89 -2.20
C LEU A 42 -13.49 2.40 -1.93
N LYS A 43 -12.43 3.00 -2.47
CA LYS A 43 -12.19 4.44 -2.44
C LYS A 43 -13.35 5.22 -3.07
N GLY A 44 -13.84 4.79 -4.24
CA GLY A 44 -14.95 5.46 -4.93
C GLY A 44 -16.26 5.43 -4.15
N LYS A 45 -16.51 4.37 -3.36
CA LYS A 45 -17.71 4.24 -2.51
C LYS A 45 -17.62 4.98 -1.18
N GLY A 46 -16.41 5.29 -0.71
CA GLY A 46 -16.18 5.87 0.62
C GLY A 46 -16.65 4.99 1.77
N ASP A 47 -16.80 3.68 1.54
CA ASP A 47 -17.30 2.72 2.55
C ASP A 47 -16.28 2.53 3.68
N LEU A 48 -14.99 2.62 3.37
CA LEU A 48 -13.91 2.38 4.34
C LEU A 48 -13.83 3.53 5.34
N GLU A 49 -13.83 4.76 4.86
CA GLU A 49 -13.84 5.99 5.66
C GLU A 49 -15.05 6.00 6.60
N ARG A 50 -16.25 5.70 6.08
CA ARG A 50 -17.47 5.62 6.92
C ARG A 50 -17.38 4.56 8.01
N ARG A 51 -16.76 3.42 7.73
CA ARG A 51 -16.56 2.35 8.72
C ARG A 51 -15.50 2.69 9.77
N LEU A 52 -14.49 3.48 9.40
CA LEU A 52 -13.36 3.82 10.25
C LEU A 52 -13.58 5.11 11.06
N ALA A 53 -14.45 6.01 10.61
CA ALA A 53 -14.76 7.25 11.30
C ALA A 53 -15.23 7.08 12.77
N PRO A 54 -16.12 6.11 13.13
CA PRO A 54 -16.49 5.87 14.52
C PRO A 54 -15.31 5.41 15.42
N LEU A 55 -14.20 4.98 14.82
CA LEU A 55 -12.98 4.58 15.52
C LEU A 55 -11.95 5.73 15.60
N GLY A 56 -12.27 6.92 15.08
CA GLY A 56 -11.35 8.05 15.01
C GLY A 56 -10.20 7.83 14.01
N VAL A 57 -10.44 7.02 12.97
CA VAL A 57 -9.43 6.67 11.96
C VAL A 57 -9.78 7.32 10.63
N GLN A 58 -8.83 8.06 10.06
CA GLN A 58 -8.94 8.69 8.73
C GLN A 58 -8.23 7.82 7.68
N VAL A 59 -8.59 8.01 6.41
CA VAL A 59 -7.96 7.29 5.28
C VAL A 59 -7.39 8.30 4.29
N ALA A 60 -6.11 8.17 3.99
CA ALA A 60 -5.43 8.91 2.94
C ALA A 60 -5.14 7.97 1.76
N TRP A 61 -5.44 8.39 0.54
CA TRP A 61 -5.24 7.57 -0.65
C TRP A 61 -4.16 8.15 -1.54
N THR A 62 -3.23 7.31 -2.01
CA THR A 62 -2.18 7.67 -2.95
C THR A 62 -2.25 6.76 -4.17
N GLU A 63 -2.34 7.37 -5.35
CA GLU A 63 -2.33 6.61 -6.61
C GLU A 63 -0.88 6.28 -7.02
N PHE A 64 -0.66 5.04 -7.41
CA PHE A 64 0.61 4.57 -7.97
C PHE A 64 0.42 4.08 -9.41
N PRO A 65 1.42 4.27 -10.27
CA PRO A 65 1.33 3.84 -11.67
C PRO A 65 1.57 2.33 -11.85
N ALA A 66 2.22 1.66 -10.89
CA ALA A 66 2.54 0.23 -10.94
C ALA A 66 2.86 -0.33 -9.54
N GLY A 67 2.95 -1.66 -9.42
CA GLY A 67 3.29 -2.35 -8.18
C GLY A 67 4.69 -2.03 -7.60
N PRO A 68 5.78 -1.98 -8.40
CA PRO A 68 7.11 -1.66 -7.87
C PRO A 68 7.19 -0.32 -7.11
N PRO A 69 6.76 0.83 -7.65
CA PRO A 69 6.80 2.09 -6.89
C PRO A 69 5.86 2.10 -5.67
N LEU A 70 4.78 1.31 -5.70
CA LEU A 70 3.92 1.13 -4.52
C LEU A 70 4.69 0.39 -3.39
N LEU A 71 5.41 -0.68 -3.72
CA LEU A 71 6.21 -1.41 -2.72
C LEU A 71 7.41 -0.61 -2.23
N GLU A 72 8.01 0.24 -3.07
CA GLU A 72 9.01 1.21 -2.65
C GLU A 72 8.43 2.20 -1.62
N ALA A 73 7.19 2.64 -1.82
CA ALA A 73 6.49 3.51 -0.86
C ALA A 73 6.16 2.79 0.46
N ILE A 74 5.80 1.50 0.43
CA ILE A 74 5.69 0.68 1.66
C ILE A 74 7.05 0.61 2.36
N ASN A 75 8.12 0.32 1.63
CA ASN A 75 9.47 0.22 2.20
C ASN A 75 9.92 1.53 2.86
N ALA A 76 9.53 2.68 2.29
CA ALA A 76 9.83 4.00 2.79
C ALA A 76 8.90 4.46 3.93
N GLY A 77 7.86 3.69 4.28
CA GLY A 77 6.84 4.08 5.25
C GLY A 77 5.93 5.21 4.79
N ALA A 78 5.86 5.47 3.47
CA ALA A 78 5.00 6.49 2.88
C ALA A 78 3.55 6.03 2.72
N ILE A 79 3.32 4.71 2.69
CA ILE A 79 1.99 4.09 2.77
C ILE A 79 2.03 2.88 3.69
N ASP A 80 0.89 2.59 4.32
CA ASP A 80 0.72 1.50 5.30
C ASP A 80 0.15 0.24 4.65
N PHE A 81 -0.63 0.40 3.59
CA PHE A 81 -1.37 -0.68 2.93
C PHE A 81 -1.43 -0.47 1.41
N GLY A 82 -1.44 -1.55 0.64
CA GLY A 82 -1.75 -1.49 -0.77
C GLY A 82 -1.99 -2.86 -1.40
N SER A 83 -2.46 -2.83 -2.65
CA SER A 83 -2.66 -4.03 -3.47
C SER A 83 -1.79 -3.96 -4.72
N VAL A 84 -1.10 -5.06 -5.01
CA VAL A 84 -0.19 -5.23 -6.16
C VAL A 84 -0.41 -6.61 -6.79
N GLY A 85 0.12 -6.80 -8.01
CA GLY A 85 0.15 -8.11 -8.65
C GLY A 85 1.06 -9.11 -7.93
N GLU A 86 1.09 -10.34 -8.40
CA GLU A 86 1.83 -11.45 -7.77
C GLU A 86 3.35 -11.34 -7.88
N ALA A 87 3.86 -10.74 -8.96
CA ALA A 87 5.30 -10.65 -9.22
C ALA A 87 6.05 -9.61 -8.35
N PRO A 88 5.59 -8.33 -8.21
CA PRO A 88 6.32 -7.32 -7.44
C PRO A 88 6.68 -7.72 -6.00
N PRO A 89 5.78 -8.33 -5.20
CA PRO A 89 6.09 -8.70 -3.83
C PRO A 89 7.28 -9.66 -3.70
N ILE A 90 7.46 -10.57 -4.66
CA ILE A 90 8.58 -11.52 -4.68
C ILE A 90 9.91 -10.76 -4.79
N PHE A 91 10.00 -9.80 -5.71
CA PHE A 91 11.20 -8.98 -5.89
C PHE A 91 11.47 -8.09 -4.68
N ALA A 92 10.45 -7.46 -4.11
CA ALA A 92 10.60 -6.59 -2.95
C ALA A 92 11.03 -7.38 -1.68
N GLN A 93 10.44 -8.56 -1.43
CA GLN A 93 10.89 -9.43 -0.34
C GLN A 93 12.30 -9.95 -0.54
N ALA A 94 12.68 -10.33 -1.77
CA ALA A 94 14.05 -10.72 -2.09
C ALA A 94 15.05 -9.57 -1.85
N ALA A 95 14.60 -8.31 -1.97
CA ALA A 95 15.38 -7.12 -1.64
C ALA A 95 15.31 -6.71 -0.15
N GLY A 96 14.58 -7.46 0.70
CA GLY A 96 14.51 -7.25 2.14
C GLY A 96 13.43 -6.26 2.62
N THR A 97 12.45 -5.90 1.78
CA THR A 97 11.35 -5.01 2.21
C THR A 97 10.49 -5.69 3.29
N PRO A 98 10.30 -5.07 4.46
CA PRO A 98 9.57 -5.67 5.57
C PRO A 98 8.06 -5.43 5.45
N PHE A 99 7.35 -6.29 4.72
CA PHE A 99 5.88 -6.31 4.70
C PHE A 99 5.32 -7.73 4.87
N VAL A 100 4.03 -7.79 5.19
CA VAL A 100 3.27 -9.04 5.34
C VAL A 100 2.11 -9.10 4.37
N TYR A 101 1.74 -10.30 3.95
CA TYR A 101 0.54 -10.54 3.14
C TYR A 101 -0.66 -10.72 4.06
N VAL A 102 -1.68 -9.87 3.91
CA VAL A 102 -2.90 -9.92 4.75
C VAL A 102 -4.14 -10.40 4.01
N ALA A 103 -4.10 -10.41 2.67
CA ALA A 103 -5.20 -10.87 1.82
C ALA A 103 -4.67 -11.31 0.45
N ARG A 104 -5.51 -12.02 -0.30
CA ARG A 104 -5.28 -12.34 -1.72
C ARG A 104 -6.56 -12.13 -2.53
N GLU A 105 -6.41 -11.79 -3.80
CA GLU A 105 -7.51 -11.73 -4.75
C GLU A 105 -7.56 -13.01 -5.61
N PRO A 106 -8.73 -13.41 -6.14
CA PRO A 106 -8.81 -14.49 -7.13
C PRO A 106 -7.99 -14.18 -8.39
N PRO A 107 -7.46 -15.20 -9.09
CA PRO A 107 -6.73 -14.98 -10.33
C PRO A 107 -7.57 -14.24 -11.39
N ALA A 108 -6.94 -13.31 -12.10
CA ALA A 108 -7.53 -12.57 -13.22
C ALA A 108 -6.81 -12.92 -14.54
N PRO A 109 -6.96 -14.15 -15.09
CA PRO A 109 -6.16 -14.64 -16.22
C PRO A 109 -6.39 -13.89 -17.54
N LYS A 110 -7.46 -13.09 -17.62
CA LYS A 110 -7.77 -12.21 -18.76
C LYS A 110 -7.49 -10.73 -18.46
N GLY A 111 -6.88 -10.44 -17.31
CA GLY A 111 -6.57 -9.07 -16.87
C GLY A 111 -5.37 -8.46 -17.58
N GLU A 112 -4.58 -9.26 -18.29
CA GLU A 112 -3.36 -8.84 -18.95
C GLU A 112 -3.25 -9.49 -20.34
N ALA A 113 -2.56 -8.79 -21.25
CA ALA A 113 -2.35 -9.25 -22.61
C ALA A 113 -1.07 -8.66 -23.20
N ILE A 114 -0.47 -9.38 -24.16
CA ILE A 114 0.54 -8.83 -25.05
C ILE A 114 -0.21 -8.09 -26.17
N LEU A 115 0.02 -6.79 -26.27
CA LEU A 115 -0.60 -5.94 -27.29
C LEU A 115 0.35 -5.71 -28.45
N VAL A 116 -0.20 -5.73 -29.66
CA VAL A 116 0.51 -5.40 -30.90
C VAL A 116 -0.26 -4.30 -31.64
N PRO A 117 0.41 -3.51 -32.51
CA PRO A 117 -0.29 -2.58 -33.39
C PRO A 117 -1.37 -3.29 -34.21
N LYS A 118 -2.45 -2.57 -34.54
CA LYS A 118 -3.60 -3.13 -35.28
C LYS A 118 -3.19 -3.83 -36.59
N ASP A 119 -2.24 -3.26 -37.31
CA ASP A 119 -1.77 -3.77 -38.61
C ASP A 119 -0.46 -4.59 -38.47
N SER A 120 -0.16 -5.08 -37.27
CA SER A 120 1.02 -5.90 -37.01
C SER A 120 0.90 -7.27 -37.67
N LYS A 121 2.03 -7.76 -38.20
CA LYS A 121 2.16 -9.15 -38.69
C LYS A 121 2.42 -10.18 -37.58
N ILE A 122 2.63 -9.72 -36.33
CA ILE A 122 2.81 -10.60 -35.17
C ILE A 122 1.44 -11.19 -34.82
N ALA A 123 1.29 -12.50 -34.99
CA ALA A 123 0.04 -13.22 -34.76
C ALA A 123 0.17 -14.28 -33.65
N SER A 124 1.40 -14.58 -33.22
CA SER A 124 1.69 -15.57 -32.20
C SER A 124 2.85 -15.12 -31.30
N VAL A 125 3.03 -15.79 -30.16
CA VAL A 125 4.17 -15.53 -29.27
C VAL A 125 5.51 -15.86 -29.95
N ALA A 126 5.54 -16.85 -30.84
CA ALA A 126 6.75 -17.22 -31.59
C ALA A 126 7.28 -16.06 -32.44
N ASP A 127 6.39 -15.21 -32.96
CA ASP A 127 6.74 -14.04 -33.78
C ASP A 127 7.47 -12.94 -32.98
N LEU A 128 7.48 -13.03 -31.65
CA LEU A 128 8.24 -12.12 -30.77
C LEU A 128 9.75 -12.40 -30.77
N ARG A 129 10.20 -13.53 -31.34
CA ARG A 129 11.63 -13.86 -31.40
C ARG A 129 12.42 -12.75 -32.10
N GLY A 130 13.46 -12.26 -31.43
CA GLY A 130 14.30 -11.17 -31.92
C GLY A 130 13.63 -9.79 -31.95
N LYS A 131 12.41 -9.65 -31.41
CA LYS A 131 11.73 -8.37 -31.25
C LYS A 131 12.05 -7.75 -29.88
N ARG A 132 11.88 -6.43 -29.80
CA ARG A 132 11.95 -5.68 -28.53
C ARG A 132 10.53 -5.52 -28.01
N VAL A 133 10.29 -5.94 -26.77
CA VAL A 133 9.00 -5.81 -26.08
C VAL A 133 9.15 -4.75 -25.00
N ALA A 134 8.25 -3.75 -24.99
CA ALA A 134 8.19 -2.74 -23.94
C ALA A 134 7.33 -3.25 -22.79
N LEU A 135 7.80 -3.09 -21.55
CA LEU A 135 7.12 -3.55 -20.33
C LEU A 135 7.66 -2.84 -19.08
N ASN A 136 6.92 -2.92 -17.97
CA ASN A 136 7.38 -2.51 -16.65
C ASN A 136 8.20 -3.65 -16.03
N LYS A 137 9.52 -3.46 -15.89
CA LYS A 137 10.39 -4.47 -15.27
C LYS A 137 9.97 -4.73 -13.82
N GLY A 138 9.90 -6.01 -13.46
CA GLY A 138 9.54 -6.45 -12.10
C GLY A 138 8.04 -6.43 -11.78
N SER A 139 7.17 -6.12 -12.76
CA SER A 139 5.72 -6.22 -12.57
C SER A 139 5.13 -7.54 -13.11
N ASN A 140 3.83 -7.71 -12.93
CA ASN A 140 3.04 -8.80 -13.52
C ASN A 140 3.23 -8.94 -15.05
N VAL A 141 3.24 -7.85 -15.82
CA VAL A 141 3.46 -7.93 -17.28
C VAL A 141 4.87 -8.42 -17.65
N HIS A 142 5.85 -8.29 -16.74
CA HIS A 142 7.16 -8.91 -16.91
C HIS A 142 7.08 -10.43 -16.74
N TYR A 143 6.38 -10.90 -15.71
CA TYR A 143 6.13 -12.31 -15.50
C TYR A 143 5.30 -12.93 -16.64
N LEU A 144 4.25 -12.25 -17.11
CA LEU A 144 3.45 -12.66 -18.27
C LEU A 144 4.33 -12.92 -19.49
N LEU A 145 5.23 -11.98 -19.81
CA LEU A 145 6.10 -12.13 -20.98
C LEU A 145 7.06 -13.32 -20.82
N VAL A 146 7.67 -13.49 -19.63
CA VAL A 146 8.55 -14.64 -19.36
C VAL A 146 7.77 -15.94 -19.55
N LYS A 147 6.59 -16.08 -18.95
CA LYS A 147 5.75 -17.29 -19.06
C LYS A 147 5.24 -17.56 -20.46
N ALA A 148 5.03 -16.52 -21.28
CA ALA A 148 4.62 -16.70 -22.66
C ALA A 148 5.77 -17.21 -23.55
N LEU A 149 7.01 -16.89 -23.20
CA LEU A 149 8.22 -17.26 -23.96
C LEU A 149 8.85 -18.60 -23.53
N GLU A 150 8.45 -19.15 -22.38
CA GLU A 150 8.77 -20.52 -21.94
C GLU A 150 8.13 -21.59 -22.83
#